data_AF-A0A7J3S9Q4-F1
#
_entry.id   AF-A0A7J3S9Q4-F1
#
_cell.length_a   1.000
_cell.length_b   1.000
_cell.length_c   1.000
_cell.angle_alpha   90.00
_cell.angle_beta   90.00
_cell.angle_gamma   90.00
#
_symmetry.space_group_name_H-M   'P 1'
#
loop_
_entity.id
_entity.type
_entity.pdbx_description
1 polymer ?
#
loop_
_entity_poly.entity_id
_entity_poly.type
_entity_poly.pdbx_seq_one_letter_code
_entity_poly.pdbx_strand_id
1 'polypeptide(L)'
;MINRTREILIEKGLFITAIFSIIIILLIVLFIFREAVPIFQDYGFIHFIFGWEWAPSEGEYGVFTMIVGSLCITFLSLAIA
;
A
#
# COMPACT_ATOMS: atom_id res chain seq x y z
N MET A 1 2.16 -20.71 38.73
CA MET A 1 1.88 -19.28 38.95
C MET A 1 2.70 -18.50 37.94
N ILE A 2 2.09 -17.96 36.89
CA ILE A 2 2.82 -17.12 35.92
C ILE A 2 3.27 -15.87 36.68
N ASN A 3 4.58 -15.58 36.68
CA ASN A 3 5.11 -14.42 37.39
C ASN A 3 4.50 -13.12 36.81
N ARG A 4 3.89 -12.30 37.67
CA ARG A 4 3.33 -10.96 37.39
C ARG A 4 4.24 -10.08 36.50
N THR A 5 5.55 -10.19 36.66
CA THR A 5 6.54 -9.46 35.87
C THR A 5 6.56 -9.86 34.39
N ARG A 6 6.30 -11.13 34.06
CA ARG A 6 6.20 -11.61 32.66
C ARG A 6 4.94 -11.08 31.99
N GLU A 7 3.84 -11.00 32.71
CA GLU A 7 2.57 -10.46 32.20
C GLU A 7 2.72 -8.99 31.80
N ILE A 8 3.30 -8.17 32.69
CA ILE A 8 3.58 -6.76 32.41
C ILE A 8 4.53 -6.61 31.22
N LEU A 9 5.55 -7.46 31.11
CA LEU A 9 6.51 -7.40 30.02
C LEU A 9 5.85 -7.72 28.66
N ILE A 10 4.95 -8.72 28.61
CA ILE A 10 4.20 -9.06 27.40
C ILE A 10 3.21 -7.95 27.05
N GLU A 11 2.44 -7.44 28.02
CA GLU A 11 1.48 -6.35 27.80
C GLU A 11 2.16 -5.11 27.23
N LYS A 12 3.27 -4.66 27.85
CA LYS A 12 4.02 -3.50 27.37
C LYS A 12 4.70 -3.77 26.03
N GLY A 13 5.21 -4.98 25.80
CA GLY A 13 5.78 -5.38 24.51
C GLY A 13 4.76 -5.30 23.36
N LEU A 14 3.55 -5.83 23.58
CA LEU A 14 2.45 -5.77 22.62
C LEU A 14 1.97 -4.33 22.39
N PHE A 15 1.90 -3.52 23.45
CA PHE A 15 1.51 -2.11 23.33
C PHE A 15 2.51 -1.30 22.49
N ILE A 16 3.82 -1.51 22.69
CA ILE A 16 4.87 -0.86 21.89
C ILE A 16 4.79 -1.31 20.43
N THR A 17 4.59 -2.60 20.16
CA THR A 17 4.46 -3.10 18.78
C THR A 17 3.22 -2.55 18.08
N ALA A 18 2.10 -2.40 18.79
CA ALA A 18 0.90 -1.76 18.25
C ALA A 18 1.15 -0.29 17.86
N ILE A 19 1.76 0.50 18.76
CA ILE A 19 2.12 1.89 18.46
C ILE A 19 3.09 1.96 17.28
N PHE A 20 4.12 1.09 17.26
CA PHE A 20 5.10 1.06 16.19
C PHE A 20 4.47 0.72 14.84
N SER A 21 3.52 -0.23 14.81
CA SER A 21 2.76 -0.56 13.61
C SER A 21 1.96 0.65 13.09
N ILE A 22 1.28 1.39 13.96
CA ILE A 22 0.55 2.61 13.60
C ILE A 22 1.51 3.66 13.03
N ILE A 23 2.66 3.87 13.68
CA ILE A 23 3.69 4.80 13.21
C ILE A 23 4.17 4.41 11.81
N ILE A 24 4.50 3.14 11.57
CA ILE A 24 4.93 2.66 10.25
C ILE A 24 3.85 2.93 9.20
N ILE A 25 2.59 2.61 9.50
CA ILE A 25 1.48 2.84 8.56
C ILE A 25 1.38 4.33 8.23
N LEU A 26 1.47 5.22 9.23
CA LEU A 26 1.46 6.67 9.00
C LEU A 26 2.64 7.10 8.13
N LEU A 27 3.85 6.57 8.35
CA LEU A 27 5.02 6.86 7.53
C LEU A 27 4.82 6.41 6.09
N ILE A 28 4.29 5.20 5.87
CA ILE A 28 4.01 4.67 4.52
C ILE A 28 2.98 5.57 3.82
N VAL A 29 1.89 5.93 4.49
CA VAL A 29 0.86 6.81 3.93
C VAL A 29 1.46 8.16 3.53
N LEU A 30 2.25 8.78 4.41
CA LEU A 30 2.91 10.05 4.12
C LEU A 30 3.89 9.95 2.96
N PHE A 31 4.65 8.85 2.87
CA PHE A 31 5.59 8.59 1.79
C PHE A 31 4.87 8.45 0.44
N ILE A 32 3.79 7.66 0.40
CA ILE A 32 2.97 7.50 -0.80
C ILE A 32 2.43 8.84 -1.28
N PHE A 33 1.86 9.66 -0.39
CA PHE A 33 1.36 10.98 -0.79
C PHE A 33 2.48 11.90 -1.29
N ARG A 34 3.65 11.87 -0.64
CA ARG A 34 4.80 12.67 -1.05
C ARG A 34 5.29 12.30 -2.46
N GLU A 35 5.25 11.03 -2.82
CA GLU A 35 5.65 10.57 -4.16
C GLU A 35 4.54 10.66 -5.20
N ALA A 36 3.28 10.46 -4.80
CA ALA A 36 2.14 10.50 -5.72
C ALA A 36 1.81 11.91 -6.22
N VAL A 37 1.94 12.93 -5.36
CA VAL A 37 1.67 14.34 -5.74
C VAL A 37 2.51 14.80 -6.95
N PRO A 38 3.86 14.68 -6.98
CA PRO A 38 4.64 15.10 -8.15
C PRO A 38 4.29 14.28 -9.39
N ILE A 39 4.04 12.97 -9.26
CA ILE A 39 3.59 12.13 -10.38
C ILE A 39 2.29 12.66 -10.99
N PHE A 40 1.30 13.04 -10.16
CA PHE A 40 0.05 13.59 -10.67
C PHE A 40 0.19 14.96 -11.31
N GLN A 41 1.20 15.75 -10.91
CA GLN A 41 1.49 17.05 -11.52
C GLN A 41 2.18 16.90 -12.89
N ASP A 42 3.16 16.00 -13.00
CA ASP A 42 3.96 15.83 -14.22
C ASP A 42 3.25 14.94 -15.26
N TYR A 43 2.67 13.81 -14.83
CA TYR A 43 2.03 12.83 -15.71
C TYR A 43 0.54 13.13 -15.93
N GLY A 44 -0.11 13.79 -14.96
CA GLY A 44 -1.55 14.10 -15.00
C GLY A 44 -2.43 12.96 -14.48
N PHE A 45 -3.45 13.31 -13.68
CA PHE A 45 -4.33 12.33 -13.02
C PHE A 45 -5.11 11.43 -13.99
N ILE A 46 -5.60 11.98 -15.11
CA ILE A 46 -6.37 11.20 -16.10
C ILE A 46 -5.47 10.18 -16.82
N HIS A 47 -4.27 10.60 -17.21
CA HIS A 47 -3.29 9.72 -17.83
C HIS A 47 -2.78 8.66 -16.85
N PHE A 48 -2.65 9.00 -15.57
CA PHE A 48 -2.35 8.00 -14.53
C PHE A 48 -3.41 6.89 -14.50
N ILE A 49 -4.70 7.23 -14.46
CA ILE A 49 -5.79 6.23 -14.34
C ILE A 49 -6.04 5.44 -15.64
N PHE A 50 -6.01 6.10 -16.80
CA PHE A 50 -6.34 5.48 -18.09
C PHE A 50 -5.12 5.14 -18.97
N GLY A 51 -3.91 5.43 -18.49
CA GLY A 51 -2.66 5.11 -19.18
C GLY A 51 -2.39 3.62 -19.14
N TRP A 52 -1.98 3.08 -20.28
CA TRP A 52 -1.71 1.65 -20.45
C TRP A 52 -0.29 1.27 -20.03
N GLU A 53 0.65 2.18 -20.17
CA GLU A 53 2.07 1.89 -19.98
C GLU A 53 2.52 2.21 -18.55
N TRP A 54 3.12 1.23 -17.91
CA TRP A 54 3.79 1.37 -16.62
C TRP A 54 5.30 1.30 -16.85
N ALA A 55 5.93 2.46 -17.09
CA ALA A 55 7.37 2.60 -17.25
C ALA A 55 7.88 3.83 -16.47
N PRO A 56 7.96 3.75 -15.12
CA PRO A 56 8.38 4.87 -14.27
C PRO A 56 9.73 5.49 -14.66
N SER A 57 10.66 4.69 -15.18
CA SER A 57 11.98 5.15 -15.66
C SER A 57 11.91 6.06 -16.88
N GLU A 58 10.82 5.98 -17.65
CA GLU A 58 10.56 6.80 -18.84
C GLU A 58 9.56 7.92 -18.55
N GLY A 59 9.11 8.05 -17.29
CA GLY A 59 8.09 9.03 -16.89
C GLY A 59 6.65 8.58 -17.11
N GLU A 60 6.42 7.32 -17.48
CA GLU A 60 5.09 6.75 -17.72
C GLU A 60 4.57 6.02 -16.47
N TYR A 61 3.43 6.48 -15.94
CA TYR A 61 2.84 5.98 -14.70
C TYR A 61 1.39 5.48 -14.88
N GLY A 62 1.05 4.94 -16.05
CA GLY A 62 -0.28 4.42 -16.35
C GLY A 62 -0.63 3.17 -15.53
N VAL A 63 -1.61 3.27 -14.63
CA VAL A 63 -2.05 2.16 -13.77
C VAL A 63 -3.18 1.32 -14.37
N PHE A 64 -3.68 1.68 -15.56
CA PHE A 64 -4.85 1.03 -16.16
C PHE A 64 -4.63 -0.47 -16.40
N THR A 65 -3.45 -0.85 -16.87
CA THR A 65 -3.08 -2.27 -17.07
C THR A 65 -3.11 -3.07 -15.78
N MET A 66 -2.69 -2.48 -14.65
CA MET A 66 -2.77 -3.12 -13.34
C MET A 66 -4.22 -3.29 -12.88
N ILE A 67 -5.10 -2.30 -13.12
CA ILE A 67 -6.52 -2.38 -12.79
C ILE A 67 -7.19 -3.51 -13.60
N VAL A 68 -7.01 -3.50 -14.92
CA VAL A 68 -7.61 -4.51 -15.82
C VAL A 68 -7.07 -5.90 -15.47
N GLY A 69 -5.76 -6.04 -15.25
CA GLY A 69 -5.15 -7.32 -14.86
C GLY A 69 -5.73 -7.87 -13.57
N SER A 70 -5.89 -7.02 -12.54
CA SER A 70 -6.46 -7.42 -11.25
C SER A 70 -7.91 -7.87 -11.37
N LEU A 71 -8.72 -7.14 -12.16
CA LEU A 71 -10.11 -7.51 -12.43
C LEU A 71 -10.19 -8.82 -13.21
N CYS A 72 -9.39 -8.99 -14.26
CA CYS A 72 -9.34 -10.22 -15.05
C CYS A 72 -9.03 -11.44 -14.18
N ILE A 73 -8.02 -11.36 -13.31
CA ILE A 73 -7.66 -12.47 -12.40
C ILE A 73 -8.78 -12.71 -11.40
N THR A 74 -9.41 -11.66 -10.86
CA THR A 74 -10.54 -11.81 -9.93
C THR A 74 -11.73 -12.53 -10.58
N PHE A 75 -12.12 -12.11 -11.79
CA PHE A 75 -13.20 -12.76 -12.54
C PHE A 75 -12.84 -14.19 -12.96
N LEU A 76 -11.58 -14.42 -13.36
CA LEU A 76 -11.10 -15.76 -13.69
C LEU A 76 -11.16 -16.68 -12.47
N SER A 77 -10.71 -16.20 -11.31
CA SER A 77 -10.80 -16.95 -10.05
C SER A 77 -12.24 -17.28 -9.69
N LEU A 78 -13.19 -16.34 -9.89
CA LEU A 78 -14.60 -16.57 -9.63
C LEU A 78 -15.23 -17.56 -10.62
N ALA A 79 -14.78 -17.55 -11.88
CA ALA A 79 -15.31 -18.44 -12.92
C ALA A 79 -14.84 -19.89 -12.75
N ILE A 80 -13.66 -20.12 -12.16
CA ILE A 80 -13.09 -21.45 -11.91
C ILE A 80 -13.51 -22.03 -10.55
N ALA A 81 -13.85 -21.18 -9.57
CA ALA A 81 -14.30 -21.57 -8.23
C ALA A 81 -15.68 -22.25 -8.22
#